data_AF-A0A2P5I5A7-F1
#
_entry.id   AF-A0A2P5I5A7-F1
#
_cell.length_a   1.000
_cell.length_b   1.000
_cell.length_c   1.000
_cell.angle_alpha   90.00
_cell.angle_beta   90.00
_cell.angle_gamma   90.00
#
_symmetry.space_group_name_H-M   'P 1'
#
loop_
_entity.id
_entity.type
_entity.pdbx_description
1 polymer ?
#
loop_
_entity_poly.entity_id
_entity_poly.type
_entity_poly.pdbx_seq_one_letter_code
_entity_poly.pdbx_strand_id
1 'polypeptide(L)'
;MKLTPIRVRGKRGQPKPDKTREKKKFENTGLEGEGPPAPKRARKHHAKDGEPRLKNGLSRLSQLPQEVLERVFVASQNLSLPLVSRDLRHRLSSDSIKYQMVGAAFGSTWDGYYGLDKFETSSYDGWQWDMKRTEGDADFQSAILACSWAKIPMLLSSFDVWIRQHAAARAYFTIPQLKKERLADAPRAGSLYDRAYVSSDDEESASLMTMREKLGFDFECFLGYILPPSSDSSALPGKQPIRILGDRLRALLGTHLEIHPGAKLPTTLLSGPFESEDGSIAIGVEKMQRLFWLVRGGACLQEDQTWESTREGFQQILQLIANANANARNSGGDDQEPPSGQGEPRSSPPTEPAPSPMERLKLAAGLVALLDFLGVFDAQWPRYIVQTSLLLVSRHIPASEPRSAQEALLGALASKLRGVLGRHGGRIVDARHVGMAWAAQLESPRSYVREAGYADVWRQRAKIFLYPPGGTAEGNNLPSSPVLGAAVGALGHEPWSDFGLD
;
A
#
# COMPACT_ATOMS: atom_id res chain seq x y z
N MET A 1 37.74 36.79 -12.84
CA MET A 1 36.75 37.04 -11.78
C MET A 1 37.41 36.69 -10.44
N LYS A 2 37.37 37.59 -9.44
CA LYS A 2 38.00 37.35 -8.12
C LYS A 2 37.13 36.37 -7.33
N LEU A 3 37.62 35.15 -7.11
CA LEU A 3 36.94 34.13 -6.31
C LEU A 3 37.05 34.47 -4.82
N THR A 4 35.92 34.45 -4.12
CA THR A 4 35.83 34.68 -2.68
C THR A 4 36.44 33.49 -1.91
N PRO A 5 37.33 33.72 -0.93
CA PRO A 5 37.98 32.63 -0.21
C PRO A 5 37.02 31.94 0.77
N ILE A 6 36.89 30.63 0.62
CA ILE A 6 36.14 29.75 1.53
C ILE A 6 36.97 29.57 2.82
N ARG A 7 36.48 30.12 3.94
CA ARG A 7 37.04 29.87 5.27
C ARG A 7 36.61 28.49 5.78
N VAL A 8 37.48 27.51 5.65
CA VAL A 8 37.31 26.18 6.25
C VAL A 8 37.47 26.31 7.78
N ARG A 9 36.38 26.11 8.51
CA ARG A 9 36.32 26.15 9.98
C ARG A 9 37.10 24.95 10.55
N GLY A 10 38.15 25.26 11.31
CA GLY A 10 39.13 24.29 11.81
C GLY A 10 38.55 23.12 12.62
N LYS A 11 39.14 21.95 12.36
CA LYS A 11 39.01 20.70 13.14
C LYS A 11 39.28 20.97 14.63
N ARG A 12 38.26 20.78 15.48
CA ARG A 12 38.42 20.73 16.93
C ARG A 12 38.34 19.28 17.41
N GLY A 13 39.38 18.87 18.11
CA GLY A 13 39.29 17.96 19.27
C GLY A 13 39.31 16.47 18.96
N GLN A 14 40.45 15.84 19.23
CA GLN A 14 40.54 14.39 19.41
C GLN A 14 39.74 13.91 20.63
N PRO A 15 39.17 12.69 20.59
CA PRO A 15 38.55 12.06 21.76
C PRO A 15 39.60 11.62 22.78
N LYS A 16 39.29 11.85 24.08
CA LYS A 16 40.08 11.31 25.19
C LYS A 16 39.78 9.82 25.36
N PRO A 17 40.76 8.97 25.71
CA PRO A 17 40.53 7.55 25.95
C PRO A 17 39.75 7.33 27.25
N ASP A 18 38.69 6.52 27.16
CA ASP A 18 37.85 6.10 28.26
C ASP A 18 38.61 5.19 29.24
N LYS A 19 38.45 5.48 30.53
CA LYS A 19 38.95 4.65 31.63
C LYS A 19 38.04 3.44 31.78
N THR A 20 38.62 2.28 31.50
CA THR A 20 38.16 0.94 31.84
C THR A 20 37.68 0.90 33.30
N ARG A 21 36.38 0.73 33.51
CA ARG A 21 35.80 0.47 34.83
C ARG A 21 35.42 -1.00 34.87
N GLU A 22 36.30 -1.78 35.49
CA GLU A 22 36.11 -3.19 35.82
C GLU A 22 34.76 -3.38 36.55
N LYS A 23 33.85 -4.12 35.92
CA LYS A 23 32.69 -4.69 36.60
C LYS A 23 33.14 -5.97 37.29
N LYS A 24 33.35 -5.88 38.59
CA LYS A 24 33.46 -7.03 39.49
C LYS A 24 32.14 -7.81 39.46
N LYS A 25 32.24 -9.06 39.01
CA LYS A 25 31.31 -10.16 39.26
C LYS A 25 31.05 -10.27 40.77
N PHE A 26 29.80 -10.23 41.19
CA PHE A 26 29.37 -10.83 42.45
C PHE A 26 28.12 -11.65 42.16
N GLU A 27 28.32 -12.96 42.11
CA GLU A 27 27.29 -13.94 42.39
C GLU A 27 26.78 -13.71 43.80
N ASN A 28 25.47 -13.71 44.01
CA ASN A 28 24.95 -14.28 45.25
C ASN A 28 23.52 -14.79 45.06
N THR A 29 23.43 -16.12 44.98
CA THR A 29 22.61 -16.98 45.83
C THR A 29 21.95 -16.28 47.01
N GLY A 30 20.65 -16.50 47.16
CA GLY A 30 19.83 -15.89 48.20
C GLY A 30 20.13 -16.40 49.60
N LEU A 31 19.55 -15.71 50.58
CA LEU A 31 18.91 -16.26 51.76
C LEU A 31 18.26 -15.11 52.54
N GLU A 32 17.10 -15.43 53.09
CA GLU A 32 16.24 -14.59 53.88
C GLU A 32 16.94 -14.01 55.11
N GLY A 33 16.51 -12.82 55.54
CA GLY A 33 16.97 -12.20 56.77
C GLY A 33 16.30 -10.86 57.01
N GLU A 34 15.21 -10.87 57.77
CA GLU A 34 14.59 -9.68 58.33
C GLU A 34 15.56 -8.95 59.28
N GLY A 35 15.65 -7.62 59.13
CA GLY A 35 16.44 -6.74 60.00
C GLY A 35 16.07 -5.25 59.81
N PRO A 36 15.72 -4.48 60.87
CA PRO A 36 15.29 -3.07 60.78
C PRO A 36 16.43 -2.06 60.51
N PRO A 37 16.09 -0.79 60.17
CA PRO A 37 16.95 0.11 59.41
C PRO A 37 17.96 0.90 60.28
N ALA A 38 19.20 1.01 59.80
CA ALA A 38 20.20 1.90 60.39
C ALA A 38 20.17 3.31 59.75
N PRO A 39 20.24 4.41 60.54
CA PRO A 39 20.02 5.76 60.05
C PRO A 39 21.29 6.50 59.59
N LYS A 40 21.07 7.42 58.64
CA LYS A 40 21.74 8.74 58.48
C LYS A 40 23.27 8.74 58.26
N ARG A 41 23.65 8.99 57.00
CA ARG A 41 24.77 9.90 56.69
C ARG A 41 24.25 11.12 55.94
N ALA A 42 24.03 12.19 56.71
CA ALA A 42 23.72 13.52 56.23
C ALA A 42 24.88 14.06 55.37
N ARG A 43 24.73 14.05 54.04
CA ARG A 43 25.56 14.86 53.17
C ARG A 43 24.92 16.25 53.06
N LYS A 44 25.46 17.19 53.85
CA LYS A 44 25.35 18.63 53.64
C LYS A 44 25.83 18.94 52.22
N HIS A 45 24.90 19.13 51.29
CA HIS A 45 25.18 19.86 50.06
C HIS A 45 24.80 21.32 50.26
N HIS A 46 25.81 22.18 50.10
CA HIS A 46 25.70 23.63 50.10
C HIS A 46 24.54 24.09 49.21
N ALA A 47 23.55 24.72 49.85
CA ALA A 47 22.69 25.69 49.20
C ALA A 47 23.59 26.83 48.69
N LYS A 48 23.79 26.87 47.38
CA LYS A 48 24.31 28.05 46.70
C LYS A 48 23.10 28.75 46.10
N ASP A 49 22.76 29.87 46.74
CA ASP A 49 21.70 30.78 46.35
C ASP A 49 21.74 31.14 44.87
N GLY A 50 20.55 31.13 44.28
CA GLY A 50 20.05 32.34 43.63
C GLY A 50 20.59 32.66 42.25
N GLU A 51 20.31 31.80 41.27
CA GLU A 51 19.77 32.33 40.01
C GLU A 51 18.56 31.48 39.62
N PRO A 52 17.35 32.05 39.51
CA PRO A 52 16.23 31.34 38.92
C PRO A 52 16.66 31.06 37.49
N ARG A 53 16.99 29.80 37.19
CA ARG A 53 17.18 29.34 35.82
C ARG A 53 15.92 29.73 35.07
N LEU A 54 16.03 30.85 34.37
CA LEU A 54 14.96 31.45 33.61
C LEU A 54 14.45 30.32 32.72
N LYS A 55 13.22 29.88 32.96
CA LYS A 55 12.43 29.07 32.02
C LYS A 55 12.13 29.90 30.74
N ASN A 56 13.01 30.84 30.37
CA ASN A 56 12.87 31.85 29.31
C ASN A 56 13.46 31.35 28.01
N GLY A 57 13.02 30.18 27.57
CA GLY A 57 13.36 29.68 26.24
C GLY A 57 12.18 29.05 25.51
N LEU A 58 11.00 28.99 26.13
CA LEU A 58 9.82 28.49 25.44
C LEU A 58 9.46 29.48 24.34
N SER A 59 9.48 28.99 23.11
CA SER A 59 9.02 29.74 21.93
C SER A 59 7.68 30.41 22.23
N ARG A 60 7.45 31.61 21.69
CA ARG A 60 6.15 32.31 21.86
C ARG A 60 4.96 31.41 21.49
N LEU A 61 5.16 30.50 20.55
CA LEU A 61 4.17 29.53 20.10
C LEU A 61 3.77 28.52 21.19
N SER A 62 4.73 28.01 21.97
CA SER A 62 4.44 27.10 23.09
C SER A 62 3.69 27.76 24.25
N GLN A 63 3.70 29.09 24.34
CA GLN A 63 2.97 29.82 25.38
C GLN A 63 1.48 30.06 25.03
N LEU A 64 1.07 29.78 23.78
CA LEU A 64 -0.32 29.95 23.38
C LEU A 64 -1.24 28.92 24.05
N PRO A 65 -2.51 29.27 24.33
CA PRO A 65 -3.55 28.31 24.68
C PRO A 65 -3.66 27.19 23.64
N GLN A 66 -4.08 26.00 24.08
CA GLN A 66 -4.11 24.82 23.21
C GLN A 66 -5.03 25.04 22.01
N GLU A 67 -6.21 25.61 22.23
CA GLU A 67 -7.22 25.83 21.21
C GLU A 67 -6.73 26.80 20.11
N VAL A 68 -5.95 27.81 20.50
CA VAL A 68 -5.34 28.76 19.56
C VAL A 68 -4.25 28.06 18.75
N LEU A 69 -3.43 27.24 19.41
CA LEU A 69 -2.38 26.47 18.75
C LEU A 69 -2.96 25.48 17.73
N GLU A 70 -4.04 24.78 18.09
CA GLU A 70 -4.75 23.85 17.21
C GLU A 70 -5.31 24.57 15.98
N ARG A 71 -5.99 25.71 16.16
CA ARG A 71 -6.50 26.52 15.05
C ARG A 71 -5.39 27.04 14.14
N VAL A 72 -4.28 27.51 14.71
CA VAL A 72 -3.12 27.95 13.94
C VAL A 72 -2.54 26.78 13.15
N PHE A 73 -2.43 25.60 13.76
CA PHE A 73 -1.92 24.40 13.09
C PHE A 73 -2.80 24.01 11.90
N VAL A 74 -4.12 23.88 12.11
CA VAL A 74 -5.08 23.53 11.04
C VAL A 74 -5.11 24.59 9.94
N ALA A 75 -5.13 25.87 10.30
CA ALA A 75 -5.13 26.97 9.33
C ALA A 75 -3.81 27.06 8.54
N SER A 76 -2.69 26.71 9.17
CA SER A 76 -1.37 26.73 8.52
C SER A 76 -1.14 25.57 7.55
N GLN A 77 -1.91 24.48 7.69
CA GLN A 77 -1.74 23.23 6.94
C GLN A 77 -0.31 22.66 6.97
N ASN A 78 0.52 23.11 7.92
CA ASN A 78 1.93 22.78 7.94
C ASN A 78 2.23 21.61 8.88
N LEU A 79 2.31 20.40 8.32
CA LEU A 79 2.62 19.17 9.04
C LEU A 79 4.01 19.15 9.70
N SER A 80 4.90 20.09 9.38
CA SER A 80 6.19 20.21 10.05
C SER A 80 6.10 20.92 11.42
N LEU A 81 4.99 21.59 11.73
CA LEU A 81 4.86 22.36 12.97
C LEU A 81 5.01 21.51 14.25
N PRO A 82 4.39 20.31 14.37
CA PRO A 82 4.58 19.44 15.52
C PRO A 82 6.02 18.93 15.64
N LEU A 83 6.80 18.93 14.56
CA LEU A 83 8.20 18.46 14.57
C LEU A 83 9.16 19.48 15.18
N VAL A 84 8.79 20.76 15.24
CA VAL A 84 9.66 21.84 15.75
C VAL A 84 9.96 21.69 17.24
N SER A 85 9.03 21.11 18.01
CA SER A 85 9.18 20.92 19.45
C SER A 85 8.38 19.72 19.93
N ARG A 86 8.96 18.93 20.83
CA ARG A 86 8.29 17.78 21.47
C ARG A 86 7.03 18.19 22.24
N ASP A 87 7.03 19.38 22.84
CA ASP A 87 5.84 19.89 23.55
C ASP A 87 4.69 20.16 22.58
N LEU A 88 4.99 20.80 21.44
CA LEU A 88 4.01 21.02 20.36
C LEU A 88 3.51 19.70 19.79
N ARG A 89 4.40 18.71 19.60
CA ARG A 89 4.04 17.35 19.17
C ARG A 89 2.96 16.76 20.05
N HIS A 90 3.17 16.76 21.37
CA HIS A 90 2.21 16.17 22.32
C HIS A 90 0.89 16.94 22.37
N ARG A 91 0.93 18.27 22.26
CA ARG A 91 -0.29 19.10 22.27
C ARG A 91 -1.09 18.98 20.97
N LEU A 92 -0.41 18.78 19.84
CA LEU A 92 -1.01 18.68 18.51
C LEU A 92 -1.30 17.24 18.06
N SER A 93 -0.96 16.23 18.86
CA SER A 93 -1.17 14.82 18.51
C SER A 93 -2.58 14.29 18.78
N SER A 94 -3.52 15.16 19.18
CA SER A 94 -4.90 14.74 19.46
C SER A 94 -5.60 14.25 18.21
N ASP A 95 -6.44 13.21 18.34
CA ASP A 95 -7.16 12.66 17.19
C ASP A 95 -8.17 13.65 16.62
N SER A 96 -8.76 14.52 17.45
CA SER A 96 -9.62 15.63 17.01
C SER A 96 -8.92 16.52 15.97
N ILE A 97 -7.65 16.87 16.21
CA ILE A 97 -6.87 17.66 15.26
C ILE A 97 -6.60 16.87 13.99
N LYS A 98 -6.27 15.58 14.10
CA LYS A 98 -6.05 14.71 12.91
C LYS A 98 -7.31 14.67 12.03
N TYR A 99 -8.49 14.51 12.62
CA TYR A 99 -9.77 14.59 11.91
C TYR A 99 -9.96 15.95 11.21
N GLN A 100 -9.64 17.05 11.90
CA GLN A 100 -9.71 18.39 11.31
C GLN A 100 -8.71 18.59 10.17
N MET A 101 -7.50 18.04 10.28
CA MET A 101 -6.47 18.11 9.24
C MET A 101 -6.88 17.32 7.99
N VAL A 102 -7.44 16.12 8.17
CA VAL A 102 -8.01 15.35 7.06
C VAL A 102 -9.19 16.11 6.44
N GLY A 103 -10.11 16.65 7.26
CA GLY A 103 -11.21 17.48 6.77
C GLY A 103 -10.73 18.72 6.01
N ALA A 104 -9.66 19.37 6.45
CA ALA A 104 -9.07 20.51 5.77
C ALA A 104 -8.40 20.13 4.44
N ALA A 105 -7.78 18.94 4.35
CA ALA A 105 -7.10 18.48 3.14
C ALA A 105 -8.06 17.95 2.08
N PHE A 106 -9.07 17.19 2.49
CA PHE A 106 -9.97 16.50 1.57
C PHE A 106 -11.33 17.17 1.44
N GLY A 107 -11.71 18.05 2.36
CA GLY A 107 -13.06 18.59 2.44
C GLY A 107 -13.52 19.34 1.20
N SER A 108 -12.63 20.04 0.50
CA SER A 108 -12.93 20.70 -0.78
C SER A 108 -13.14 19.70 -1.92
N THR A 109 -12.31 18.66 -2.03
CA THR A 109 -12.55 17.57 -3.00
C THR A 109 -13.84 16.84 -2.69
N TRP A 110 -14.11 16.53 -1.42
CA TRP A 110 -15.38 15.94 -1.02
C TRP A 110 -16.54 16.88 -1.34
N ASP A 111 -16.42 18.19 -1.11
CA ASP A 111 -17.51 19.12 -1.38
C ASP A 111 -17.91 19.17 -2.85
N GLY A 112 -16.92 19.24 -3.75
CA GLY A 112 -17.15 19.28 -5.19
C GLY A 112 -17.67 17.96 -5.79
N TYR A 113 -17.35 16.81 -5.18
CA TYR A 113 -17.56 15.49 -5.80
C TYR A 113 -18.34 14.47 -4.98
N TYR A 114 -18.81 14.84 -3.80
CA TYR A 114 -19.60 13.94 -2.95
C TYR A 114 -20.84 13.43 -3.68
N GLY A 115 -20.92 12.11 -3.83
CA GLY A 115 -22.04 11.42 -4.46
C GLY A 115 -22.10 11.49 -5.99
N LEU A 116 -21.12 12.12 -6.64
CA LEU A 116 -20.99 12.12 -8.09
C LEU A 116 -20.22 10.89 -8.56
N ASP A 117 -20.69 10.27 -9.64
CA ASP A 117 -19.88 9.27 -10.33
C ASP A 117 -18.80 9.95 -11.16
N LYS A 118 -17.60 9.37 -11.18
CA LYS A 118 -16.52 9.69 -12.10
C LYS A 118 -17.03 9.79 -13.55
N PHE A 119 -17.93 8.89 -13.96
CA PHE A 119 -18.53 8.90 -15.30
C PHE A 119 -19.51 10.05 -15.53
N GLU A 120 -20.21 10.52 -14.51
CA GLU A 120 -21.10 11.70 -14.61
C GLU A 120 -20.29 13.00 -14.66
N THR A 121 -19.16 13.01 -13.94
CA THR A 121 -18.18 14.11 -13.97
C THR A 121 -17.43 14.17 -15.31
N SER A 122 -17.43 13.07 -16.08
CA SER A 122 -16.76 12.94 -17.38
C SER A 122 -17.45 13.71 -18.53
N SER A 123 -18.13 14.81 -18.23
CA SER A 123 -18.80 15.65 -19.24
C SER A 123 -17.86 16.20 -20.31
N TYR A 124 -16.54 16.09 -20.14
CA TYR A 124 -15.56 16.33 -21.19
C TYR A 124 -14.36 15.38 -21.11
N ASP A 125 -13.78 15.10 -22.27
CA ASP A 125 -12.60 14.24 -22.41
C ASP A 125 -11.37 14.85 -21.70
N GLY A 126 -10.57 13.99 -21.06
CA GLY A 126 -9.31 14.39 -20.42
C GLY A 126 -9.42 15.02 -19.02
N TRP A 127 -10.59 15.05 -18.38
CA TRP A 127 -10.75 15.66 -17.05
C TRP A 127 -9.82 15.09 -15.96
N GLN A 128 -9.39 13.83 -16.07
CA GLN A 128 -8.43 13.20 -15.14
C GLN A 128 -7.07 13.91 -15.15
N TRP A 129 -6.76 14.59 -16.24
CA TRP A 129 -5.52 15.34 -16.44
C TRP A 129 -5.71 16.84 -16.17
N ASP A 130 -6.96 17.32 -16.09
CA ASP A 130 -7.25 18.70 -15.71
C ASP A 130 -7.29 18.83 -14.19
N MET A 131 -6.15 18.54 -13.57
CA MET A 131 -5.91 18.67 -12.13
C MET A 131 -6.21 20.08 -11.61
N LYS A 132 -6.23 21.10 -12.48
CA LYS A 132 -6.51 22.49 -12.09
C LYS A 132 -8.00 22.75 -11.90
N ARG A 133 -8.87 21.94 -12.52
CA ARG A 133 -10.32 22.04 -12.35
C ARG A 133 -10.85 21.18 -11.22
N THR A 134 -10.09 20.17 -10.80
CA THR A 134 -10.47 19.40 -9.63
C THR A 134 -10.34 20.25 -8.38
N GLU A 135 -11.42 20.34 -7.61
CA GLU A 135 -11.39 21.03 -6.33
C GLU A 135 -10.51 20.27 -5.32
N GLY A 136 -9.63 21.00 -4.63
CA GLY A 136 -8.77 20.45 -3.58
C GLY A 136 -7.31 20.85 -3.70
N ASP A 137 -6.57 20.61 -2.62
CA ASP A 137 -5.12 20.75 -2.58
C ASP A 137 -4.45 19.38 -2.65
N ALA A 138 -3.95 19.05 -3.86
CA ALA A 138 -3.29 17.79 -4.13
C ALA A 138 -2.03 17.58 -3.26
N ASP A 139 -1.25 18.63 -3.04
CA ASP A 139 0.02 18.55 -2.30
C ASP A 139 -0.27 18.33 -0.82
N PHE A 140 -1.27 19.03 -0.27
CA PHE A 140 -1.66 18.84 1.12
C PHE A 140 -2.29 17.46 1.36
N GLN A 141 -3.14 16.96 0.44
CA GLN A 141 -3.63 15.57 0.50
C GLN A 141 -2.48 14.57 0.46
N SER A 142 -1.51 14.75 -0.44
CA SER A 142 -0.32 13.92 -0.53
C SER A 142 0.45 13.88 0.79
N ALA A 143 0.64 15.05 1.42
CA ALA A 143 1.36 15.17 2.67
C ALA A 143 0.63 14.47 3.84
N ILE A 144 -0.69 14.58 3.90
CA ILE A 144 -1.52 13.84 4.87
C ILE A 144 -1.43 12.33 4.63
N LEU A 145 -1.50 11.88 3.37
CA LEU A 145 -1.40 10.45 3.03
C LEU A 145 -0.01 9.88 3.35
N ALA A 146 1.05 10.69 3.30
CA ALA A 146 2.39 10.27 3.69
C ALA A 146 2.49 10.01 5.21
N CYS A 147 1.68 10.66 6.04
CA CYS A 147 1.73 10.49 7.48
C CYS A 147 1.36 9.06 7.93
N SER A 148 2.12 8.53 8.90
CA SER A 148 1.92 7.20 9.46
C SER A 148 0.60 7.04 10.24
N TRP A 149 0.07 8.13 10.80
CA TRP A 149 -1.21 8.16 11.52
C TRP A 149 -2.43 8.20 10.61
N ALA A 150 -2.27 8.57 9.33
CA ALA A 150 -3.37 8.73 8.36
C ALA A 150 -3.81 7.38 7.79
N LYS A 151 -4.15 6.44 8.67
CA LYS A 151 -4.62 5.09 8.33
C LYS A 151 -6.08 5.11 7.88
N ILE A 152 -6.51 4.04 7.21
CA ILE A 152 -7.88 3.90 6.71
C ILE A 152 -8.96 4.17 7.77
N PRO A 153 -8.87 3.62 9.01
CA PRO A 153 -9.86 3.92 10.03
C PRO A 153 -10.02 5.41 10.32
N MET A 154 -8.91 6.16 10.40
CA MET A 154 -8.89 7.61 10.63
C MET A 154 -9.47 8.38 9.43
N LEU A 155 -9.06 8.03 8.21
CA LEU A 155 -9.52 8.68 6.99
C LEU A 155 -11.03 8.52 6.79
N LEU A 156 -11.55 7.31 6.96
CA LEU A 156 -12.98 7.04 6.81
C LEU A 156 -13.81 7.70 7.92
N SER A 157 -13.34 7.66 9.17
CA SER A 157 -14.03 8.34 10.27
C SER A 157 -14.01 9.87 10.10
N SER A 158 -12.94 10.44 9.54
CA SER A 158 -12.90 11.85 9.13
C SER A 158 -13.96 12.14 8.07
N PHE A 159 -14.11 11.24 7.10
CA PHE A 159 -15.09 11.40 6.05
C PHE A 159 -16.53 11.30 6.61
N ASP A 160 -16.83 10.34 7.49
CA ASP A 160 -18.13 10.24 8.17
C ASP A 160 -18.46 11.50 9.00
N VAL A 161 -17.46 12.13 9.64
CA VAL A 161 -17.63 13.41 10.34
C VAL A 161 -17.96 14.52 9.34
N TRP A 162 -17.20 14.60 8.25
CA TRP A 162 -17.43 15.60 7.20
C TRP A 162 -18.83 15.47 6.58
N ILE A 163 -19.27 14.23 6.30
CA ILE A 163 -20.61 13.93 5.76
C ILE A 163 -21.71 14.49 6.65
N ARG A 164 -21.63 14.20 7.96
CA ARG A 164 -22.62 14.68 8.94
C ARG A 164 -22.68 16.21 9.02
N GLN A 165 -21.55 16.89 8.78
CA GLN A 165 -21.45 18.34 8.89
C GLN A 165 -21.84 19.08 7.60
N HIS A 166 -21.46 18.55 6.43
CA HIS A 166 -21.52 19.28 5.16
C HIS A 166 -22.42 18.63 4.11
N ALA A 167 -22.86 17.39 4.33
CA ALA A 167 -23.62 16.63 3.35
C ALA A 167 -24.99 16.16 3.87
N ALA A 168 -25.45 16.66 5.02
CA ALA A 168 -26.75 16.28 5.59
C ALA A 168 -27.94 16.49 4.62
N ALA A 169 -27.86 17.48 3.73
CA ALA A 169 -28.89 17.75 2.72
C ALA A 169 -28.59 17.13 1.34
N ARG A 170 -27.46 16.43 1.18
CA ARG A 170 -27.05 15.81 -0.08
C ARG A 170 -27.24 14.31 0.03
N ALA A 171 -28.07 13.75 -0.84
CA ALA A 171 -28.10 12.29 -1.00
C ALA A 171 -26.69 11.84 -1.39
N TYR A 172 -26.08 10.96 -0.60
CA TYR A 172 -24.74 10.45 -0.92
C TYR A 172 -24.71 9.68 -2.24
N PHE A 173 -25.87 9.21 -2.70
CA PHE A 173 -25.96 8.48 -3.94
C PHE A 173 -27.27 8.78 -4.66
N THR A 174 -27.13 9.41 -5.81
CA THR A 174 -27.93 8.99 -6.95
C THR A 174 -27.13 7.86 -7.57
N ILE A 175 -27.51 6.58 -7.41
CA ILE A 175 -26.84 5.53 -8.18
C ILE A 175 -27.09 5.87 -9.65
N PRO A 176 -26.06 6.17 -10.45
CA PRO A 176 -26.26 6.42 -11.87
C PRO A 176 -26.97 5.21 -12.45
N GLN A 177 -27.95 5.38 -13.34
CA GLN A 177 -28.67 4.25 -13.95
C GLN A 177 -27.70 3.19 -14.50
N LEU A 178 -26.57 3.63 -15.05
CA LEU A 178 -25.45 2.79 -15.49
C LEU A 178 -24.88 1.87 -14.40
N LYS A 179 -24.79 2.31 -13.14
CA LYS A 179 -24.34 1.48 -12.03
C LYS A 179 -25.44 0.51 -11.59
N LYS A 180 -26.72 0.89 -11.66
CA LYS A 180 -27.85 -0.05 -11.46
C LYS A 180 -27.84 -1.17 -12.51
N GLU A 181 -27.64 -0.83 -13.79
CA GLU A 181 -27.55 -1.80 -14.89
C GLU A 181 -26.33 -2.71 -14.75
N ARG A 182 -25.15 -2.16 -14.39
CA ARG A 182 -23.94 -2.96 -14.16
C ARG A 182 -24.02 -3.85 -12.92
N LEU A 183 -24.77 -3.44 -11.89
CA LEU A 183 -25.03 -4.24 -10.69
C LEU A 183 -26.16 -5.26 -10.90
N ALA A 184 -27.08 -5.05 -11.85
CA ALA A 184 -28.13 -6.00 -12.21
C ALA A 184 -27.58 -7.32 -12.79
N ASP A 185 -26.32 -7.33 -13.24
CA ASP A 185 -25.59 -8.54 -13.64
C ASP A 185 -24.99 -9.33 -12.45
N ALA A 186 -25.01 -8.74 -11.23
CA ALA A 186 -24.47 -9.32 -10.02
C ALA A 186 -25.38 -9.17 -8.77
N PRO A 187 -26.71 -9.40 -8.82
CA PRO A 187 -27.52 -9.34 -7.63
C PRO A 187 -27.44 -10.70 -6.93
N ARG A 188 -26.75 -10.76 -5.80
CA ARG A 188 -27.18 -11.70 -4.77
C ARG A 188 -28.42 -11.07 -4.12
N ALA A 189 -29.58 -11.67 -4.29
CA ALA A 189 -30.79 -11.26 -3.57
C ALA A 189 -30.47 -11.17 -2.06
N GLY A 190 -30.80 -10.05 -1.43
CA GLY A 190 -30.44 -9.78 -0.04
C GLY A 190 -28.99 -9.29 0.19
N SER A 191 -28.26 -8.90 -0.87
CA SER A 191 -26.99 -8.20 -0.71
C SER A 191 -27.18 -6.90 0.06
N LEU A 192 -26.12 -6.41 0.72
CA LEU A 192 -26.13 -5.11 1.40
C LEU A 192 -26.55 -3.96 0.47
N TYR A 193 -26.30 -4.08 -0.84
CA TYR A 193 -26.77 -3.12 -1.82
C TYR A 193 -28.28 -3.20 -2.07
N ASP A 194 -28.87 -4.39 -2.01
CA ASP A 194 -30.32 -4.58 -2.13
C ASP A 194 -31.02 -3.86 -0.95
N ARG A 195 -30.48 -4.04 0.26
CA ARG A 195 -30.99 -3.40 1.48
C ARG A 195 -30.75 -1.90 1.56
N ALA A 196 -29.58 -1.42 1.13
CA ALA A 196 -29.23 -0.01 1.22
C ALA A 196 -29.84 0.84 0.08
N TYR A 197 -30.25 0.22 -1.04
CA TYR A 197 -30.59 0.97 -2.26
C TYR A 197 -31.89 0.58 -2.98
N VAL A 198 -32.54 -0.55 -2.66
CA VAL A 198 -33.75 -1.02 -3.37
C VAL A 198 -35.04 -0.89 -2.54
N SER A 199 -34.99 -0.90 -1.21
CA SER A 199 -36.18 -0.63 -0.39
C SER A 199 -36.43 0.88 -0.26
N SER A 200 -36.94 1.49 -1.34
CA SER A 200 -37.28 2.91 -1.43
C SER A 200 -38.49 3.35 -0.61
N ASP A 201 -39.20 2.41 0.02
CA ASP A 201 -40.54 2.71 0.53
C ASP A 201 -40.54 3.13 2.02
N ASP A 202 -39.42 2.95 2.72
CA ASP A 202 -39.25 3.37 4.11
C ASP A 202 -38.11 4.40 4.22
N GLU A 203 -38.43 5.70 4.03
CA GLU A 203 -37.48 6.81 4.23
C GLU A 203 -36.82 6.80 5.64
N GLU A 204 -37.47 6.18 6.63
CA GLU A 204 -36.94 6.01 8.00
C GLU A 204 -35.91 4.88 8.14
N SER A 205 -35.88 3.92 7.21
CA SER A 205 -35.02 2.73 7.28
C SER A 205 -33.83 2.78 6.34
N ALA A 206 -33.56 3.93 5.70
CA ALA A 206 -32.27 4.22 5.07
C ALA A 206 -31.18 4.31 6.15
N SER A 207 -30.86 3.14 6.73
CA SER A 207 -29.79 2.95 7.67
C SER A 207 -28.53 3.55 7.05
N LEU A 208 -28.05 4.63 7.67
CA LEU A 208 -26.85 5.37 7.27
C LEU A 208 -25.65 4.44 7.29
N MET A 209 -25.45 3.71 6.18
CA MET A 209 -24.30 2.86 5.97
C MET A 209 -23.04 3.71 6.15
N THR A 210 -22.19 3.33 7.08
CA THR A 210 -20.94 4.05 7.33
C THR A 210 -20.01 3.91 6.13
N MET A 211 -19.12 4.87 5.92
CA MET A 211 -18.12 4.78 4.85
C MET A 211 -17.22 3.54 4.99
N ARG A 212 -17.02 3.07 6.22
CA ARG A 212 -16.30 1.83 6.51
C ARG A 212 -17.02 0.59 6.00
N GLU A 213 -18.30 0.45 6.27
CA GLU A 213 -19.10 -0.70 5.80
C GLU A 213 -19.16 -0.72 4.27
N LYS A 214 -19.35 0.45 3.66
CA LYS A 214 -19.33 0.60 2.20
C LYS A 214 -18.01 0.16 1.60
N LEU A 215 -16.90 0.71 2.12
CA LEU A 215 -15.57 0.34 1.63
C LEU A 215 -15.32 -1.16 1.80
N GLY A 216 -15.71 -1.74 2.94
CA GLY A 216 -15.61 -3.16 3.22
C GLY A 216 -16.34 -4.00 2.17
N PHE A 217 -17.59 -3.68 1.88
CA PHE A 217 -18.36 -4.37 0.84
C PHE A 217 -17.67 -4.28 -0.53
N ASP A 218 -17.27 -3.08 -0.93
CA ASP A 218 -16.69 -2.89 -2.26
C ASP A 218 -15.33 -3.58 -2.39
N PHE A 219 -14.59 -3.63 -1.29
CA PHE A 219 -13.35 -4.38 -1.20
C PHE A 219 -13.60 -5.89 -1.30
N GLU A 220 -14.60 -6.43 -0.63
CA GLU A 220 -14.99 -7.84 -0.77
C GLU A 220 -15.43 -8.16 -2.21
N CYS A 221 -16.20 -7.27 -2.84
CA CYS A 221 -16.56 -7.40 -4.25
C CYS A 221 -15.33 -7.42 -5.14
N PHE A 222 -14.40 -6.48 -4.92
CA PHE A 222 -13.12 -6.43 -5.61
C PHE A 222 -12.35 -7.76 -5.47
N LEU A 223 -12.24 -8.29 -4.25
CA LEU A 223 -11.60 -9.58 -4.00
C LEU A 223 -12.35 -10.73 -4.72
N GLY A 224 -13.67 -10.70 -4.75
CA GLY A 224 -14.49 -11.68 -5.48
C GLY A 224 -14.27 -11.68 -6.99
N TYR A 225 -13.88 -10.54 -7.58
CA TYR A 225 -13.60 -10.44 -9.02
C TYR A 225 -12.18 -10.87 -9.41
N ILE A 226 -11.20 -10.66 -8.53
CA ILE A 226 -9.80 -10.97 -8.85
C ILE A 226 -9.44 -12.43 -8.59
N LEU A 227 -10.17 -13.10 -7.69
CA LEU A 227 -9.87 -14.49 -7.31
C LEU A 227 -10.56 -15.47 -8.26
N PRO A 228 -9.88 -16.56 -8.67
CA PRO A 228 -10.55 -17.63 -9.36
C PRO A 228 -11.66 -18.18 -8.46
N PRO A 229 -12.84 -18.53 -9.01
CA PRO A 229 -13.88 -19.17 -8.23
C PRO A 229 -13.29 -20.41 -7.55
N SER A 230 -13.45 -20.50 -6.24
CA SER A 230 -13.07 -21.68 -5.48
C SER A 230 -13.75 -22.90 -6.12
N SER A 231 -12.98 -23.96 -6.34
CA SER A 231 -13.43 -25.21 -6.98
C SER A 231 -14.67 -25.84 -6.33
N ASP A 232 -15.00 -25.44 -5.09
CA ASP A 232 -16.17 -25.91 -4.34
C ASP A 232 -17.47 -25.20 -4.73
N SER A 233 -17.38 -24.12 -5.51
CA SER A 233 -18.54 -23.39 -6.03
C SER A 233 -18.95 -24.02 -7.36
N SER A 234 -20.15 -24.62 -7.41
CA SER A 234 -20.82 -25.14 -8.61
C SER A 234 -21.14 -24.06 -9.67
N ALA A 235 -20.43 -22.94 -9.66
CA ALA A 235 -20.59 -21.82 -10.58
C ALA A 235 -20.37 -22.27 -12.03
N LEU A 236 -21.31 -21.87 -12.88
CA LEU A 236 -21.41 -22.20 -14.30
C LEU A 236 -20.04 -22.19 -15.02
N PRO A 237 -19.65 -23.30 -15.66
CA PRO A 237 -18.40 -23.40 -16.41
C PRO A 237 -18.42 -22.44 -17.60
N GLY A 238 -17.51 -21.47 -17.63
CA GLY A 238 -17.35 -20.56 -18.77
C GLY A 238 -16.88 -19.13 -18.44
N LYS A 239 -16.91 -18.71 -17.17
CA LYS A 239 -16.41 -17.39 -16.78
C LYS A 239 -14.89 -17.44 -16.59
N GLN A 240 -14.13 -17.04 -17.61
CA GLN A 240 -12.68 -16.90 -17.50
C GLN A 240 -12.31 -15.81 -16.47
N PRO A 241 -11.51 -16.13 -15.43
CA PRO A 241 -11.38 -15.27 -14.26
C PRO A 241 -10.57 -13.99 -14.46
N ILE A 242 -9.87 -13.79 -15.60
CA ILE A 242 -8.87 -12.70 -15.69
C ILE A 242 -8.97 -11.84 -16.97
N ARG A 243 -9.60 -12.32 -18.05
CA ARG A 243 -9.66 -11.55 -19.31
C ARG A 243 -10.74 -10.46 -19.37
N ILE A 244 -11.70 -10.47 -18.44
CA ILE A 244 -12.82 -9.49 -18.36
C ILE A 244 -12.69 -8.61 -17.11
N LEU A 245 -11.48 -8.39 -16.60
CA LEU A 245 -11.27 -7.55 -15.42
C LEU A 245 -11.31 -6.06 -15.74
N GLY A 246 -10.92 -5.64 -16.96
CA GLY A 246 -10.76 -4.23 -17.31
C GLY A 246 -12.01 -3.40 -17.04
N ASP A 247 -13.10 -3.67 -17.74
CA ASP A 247 -14.27 -2.77 -17.69
C ASP A 247 -15.10 -2.94 -16.42
N ARG A 248 -15.15 -4.15 -15.84
CA ARG A 248 -15.87 -4.42 -14.58
C ARG A 248 -15.14 -3.89 -13.36
N LEU A 249 -13.82 -4.10 -13.24
CA LEU A 249 -13.05 -3.47 -12.17
C LEU A 249 -13.02 -1.96 -12.32
N ARG A 250 -13.00 -1.42 -13.55
CA ARG A 250 -13.20 0.02 -13.78
C ARG A 250 -14.56 0.52 -13.36
N ALA A 251 -15.62 -0.25 -13.60
CA ALA A 251 -16.93 0.10 -13.09
C ALA A 251 -17.03 0.03 -11.57
N LEU A 252 -16.21 -0.80 -10.90
CA LEU A 252 -16.18 -0.90 -9.44
C LEU A 252 -15.32 0.21 -8.82
N LEU A 253 -14.07 0.34 -9.30
CA LEU A 253 -13.04 1.25 -8.78
C LEU A 253 -13.20 2.68 -9.29
N GLY A 254 -13.70 2.87 -10.51
CA GLY A 254 -13.79 4.18 -11.14
C GLY A 254 -15.10 4.90 -10.89
N THR A 255 -15.68 4.82 -9.68
CA THR A 255 -17.00 5.42 -9.41
C THR A 255 -16.98 6.66 -8.54
N HIS A 256 -15.86 6.99 -7.89
CA HIS A 256 -15.84 8.09 -6.94
C HIS A 256 -14.59 8.95 -7.08
N LEU A 257 -14.75 10.26 -6.88
CA LEU A 257 -13.66 11.23 -6.80
C LEU A 257 -13.54 11.74 -5.36
N GLU A 258 -13.20 10.83 -4.45
CA GLU A 258 -12.98 11.13 -3.02
C GLU A 258 -11.58 11.72 -2.77
N ILE A 259 -10.68 11.61 -3.75
CA ILE A 259 -9.28 11.99 -3.66
C ILE A 259 -8.91 12.74 -4.92
N HIS A 260 -8.16 13.82 -4.74
CA HIS A 260 -7.69 14.62 -5.85
C HIS A 260 -6.79 13.76 -6.78
N PRO A 261 -7.00 13.72 -8.11
CA PRO A 261 -6.20 12.89 -9.03
C PRO A 261 -4.71 13.20 -9.01
N GLY A 262 -4.33 14.44 -8.68
CA GLY A 262 -2.95 14.88 -8.49
C GLY A 262 -2.31 14.47 -7.15
N ALA A 263 -3.07 13.91 -6.21
CA ALA A 263 -2.51 13.48 -4.93
C ALA A 263 -1.59 12.28 -5.13
N LYS A 264 -0.39 12.34 -4.55
CA LYS A 264 0.65 11.32 -4.64
C LYS A 264 0.30 10.14 -3.74
N LEU A 265 0.43 8.94 -4.30
CA LEU A 265 0.33 7.71 -3.54
C LEU A 265 1.57 7.56 -2.63
N PRO A 266 1.41 7.21 -1.35
CA PRO A 266 2.57 6.93 -0.50
C PRO A 266 3.44 5.81 -1.08
N THR A 267 4.74 6.06 -1.25
CA THR A 267 5.69 5.12 -1.86
C THR A 267 5.71 3.77 -1.15
N THR A 268 5.50 3.75 0.17
CA THR A 268 5.44 2.54 1.00
C THR A 268 4.25 1.63 0.68
N LEU A 269 3.19 2.15 0.03
CA LEU A 269 2.08 1.34 -0.49
C LEU A 269 2.41 0.71 -1.84
N LEU A 270 3.27 1.36 -2.63
CA LEU A 270 3.66 0.90 -3.96
C LEU A 270 4.82 -0.09 -3.92
N SER A 271 5.76 0.07 -2.98
CA SER A 271 7.02 -0.68 -2.90
C SER A 271 7.03 -1.82 -1.90
N GLY A 272 6.13 -1.82 -0.91
CA GLY A 272 6.16 -2.78 0.19
C GLY A 272 6.94 -2.26 1.41
N PRO A 273 7.40 -3.13 2.32
CA PRO A 273 7.16 -4.58 2.36
C PRO A 273 5.66 -4.91 2.52
N PHE A 274 5.25 -6.09 2.07
CA PHE A 274 3.87 -6.62 2.19
C PHE A 274 3.75 -7.82 3.13
N GLU A 275 4.88 -8.37 3.56
CA GLU A 275 5.00 -9.43 4.57
C GLU A 275 6.00 -8.94 5.63
N SER A 276 5.73 -9.20 6.91
CA SER A 276 6.68 -8.92 7.99
C SER A 276 7.83 -9.92 7.98
N GLU A 277 8.89 -9.64 8.71
CA GLU A 277 10.02 -10.57 8.88
C GLU A 277 9.59 -11.91 9.49
N ASP A 278 8.54 -11.90 10.32
CA ASP A 278 7.93 -13.10 10.93
C ASP A 278 7.00 -13.88 9.97
N GLY A 279 6.84 -13.44 8.73
CA GLY A 279 5.94 -14.07 7.75
C GLY A 279 4.47 -13.69 7.89
N SER A 280 4.14 -12.68 8.70
CA SER A 280 2.76 -12.17 8.83
C SER A 280 2.43 -11.25 7.65
N ILE A 281 1.25 -11.43 7.07
CA ILE A 281 0.77 -10.62 5.94
C ILE A 281 -0.17 -9.49 6.36
N ALA A 282 -0.39 -9.29 7.66
CA ALA A 282 -1.35 -8.29 8.16
C ALA A 282 -1.04 -6.87 7.66
N ILE A 283 0.24 -6.50 7.63
CA ILE A 283 0.71 -5.21 7.10
C ILE A 283 0.39 -5.08 5.60
N GLY A 284 0.60 -6.15 4.82
CA GLY A 284 0.27 -6.17 3.40
C GLY A 284 -1.22 -6.00 3.14
N VAL A 285 -2.07 -6.63 3.95
CA VAL A 285 -3.53 -6.49 3.86
C VAL A 285 -3.96 -5.05 4.16
N GLU A 286 -3.42 -4.42 5.22
CA GLU A 286 -3.68 -3.00 5.54
C GLU A 286 -3.26 -2.09 4.37
N LYS A 287 -2.07 -2.32 3.80
CA LYS A 287 -1.57 -1.55 2.65
C LYS A 287 -2.42 -1.75 1.40
N MET A 288 -2.86 -2.97 1.12
CA MET A 288 -3.74 -3.28 -0.02
C MET A 288 -5.11 -2.61 0.13
N GLN A 289 -5.72 -2.66 1.31
CA GLN A 289 -6.98 -1.96 1.59
C GLN A 289 -6.83 -0.45 1.43
N ARG A 290 -5.71 0.11 1.91
CA ARG A 290 -5.41 1.53 1.75
C ARG A 290 -5.22 1.91 0.29
N LEU A 291 -4.45 1.14 -0.46
CA LEU A 291 -4.25 1.37 -1.90
C LEU A 291 -5.56 1.22 -2.67
N PHE A 292 -6.40 0.23 -2.32
CA PHE A 292 -7.72 0.07 -2.89
C PHE A 292 -8.59 1.31 -2.69
N TRP A 293 -8.69 1.84 -1.46
CA TRP A 293 -9.43 3.07 -1.19
C TRP A 293 -8.88 4.25 -2.01
N LEU A 294 -7.55 4.39 -2.09
CA LEU A 294 -6.91 5.47 -2.86
C LEU A 294 -7.30 5.41 -4.34
N VAL A 295 -7.09 4.24 -4.95
CA VAL A 295 -7.40 3.96 -6.35
C VAL A 295 -8.89 4.17 -6.64
N ARG A 296 -9.74 3.67 -5.74
CA ARG A 296 -11.20 3.77 -5.84
C ARG A 296 -11.70 5.21 -5.65
N GLY A 297 -10.98 6.01 -4.88
CA GLY A 297 -11.22 7.44 -4.69
C GLY A 297 -10.71 8.33 -5.83
N GLY A 298 -10.08 7.76 -6.86
CA GLY A 298 -9.62 8.48 -8.03
C GLY A 298 -8.14 8.87 -8.03
N ALA A 299 -7.36 8.45 -7.03
CA ALA A 299 -5.92 8.69 -7.00
C ALA A 299 -5.22 8.02 -8.19
N CYS A 300 -4.26 8.74 -8.78
CA CYS A 300 -3.49 8.30 -9.94
C CYS A 300 -1.98 8.32 -9.62
N LEU A 301 -1.19 7.59 -10.41
CA LEU A 301 0.27 7.72 -10.35
C LEU A 301 0.70 9.07 -10.91
N GLN A 302 1.53 9.78 -10.16
CA GLN A 302 2.12 11.04 -10.59
C GLN A 302 3.43 10.82 -11.36
N GLU A 303 3.84 11.83 -12.15
CA GLU A 303 5.06 11.75 -12.98
C GLU A 303 6.35 11.56 -12.17
N ASP A 304 6.38 12.05 -10.93
CA ASP A 304 7.53 11.89 -10.03
C ASP A 304 7.54 10.52 -9.32
N GLN A 305 6.47 9.74 -9.44
CA GLN A 305 6.42 8.37 -8.96
C GLN A 305 7.03 7.46 -10.01
N THR A 306 8.32 7.19 -9.81
CA THR A 306 9.15 6.46 -10.76
C THR A 306 8.78 4.96 -10.85
N TRP A 307 9.15 4.31 -11.95
CA TRP A 307 8.86 2.89 -12.17
C TRP A 307 9.65 1.99 -11.21
N GLU A 308 10.72 2.50 -10.60
CA GLU A 308 11.58 1.83 -9.66
C GLU A 308 10.78 1.37 -8.43
N SER A 309 9.97 2.24 -7.84
CA SER A 309 9.16 1.93 -6.66
C SER A 309 8.08 0.88 -6.97
N THR A 310 7.43 0.96 -8.12
CA THR A 310 6.39 -0.03 -8.49
C THR A 310 7.01 -1.35 -8.95
N ARG A 311 8.22 -1.33 -9.49
CA ARG A 311 9.01 -2.54 -9.78
C ARG A 311 9.45 -3.24 -8.50
N GLU A 312 9.92 -2.49 -7.50
CA GLU A 312 10.26 -3.03 -6.19
C GLU A 312 9.04 -3.71 -5.54
N GLY A 313 7.89 -3.03 -5.52
CA GLY A 313 6.67 -3.65 -5.01
C GLY A 313 6.24 -4.87 -5.80
N PHE A 314 6.39 -4.84 -7.13
CA PHE A 314 6.13 -6.02 -7.94
C PHE A 314 7.05 -7.20 -7.59
N GLN A 315 8.32 -6.95 -7.29
CA GLN A 315 9.24 -8.00 -6.82
C GLN A 315 8.80 -8.57 -5.47
N GLN A 316 8.37 -7.71 -4.53
CA GLN A 316 7.81 -8.14 -3.24
C GLN A 316 6.54 -8.99 -3.43
N ILE A 317 5.70 -8.65 -4.41
CA ILE A 317 4.52 -9.46 -4.77
C ILE A 317 4.93 -10.82 -5.33
N LEU A 318 5.96 -10.90 -6.17
CA LEU A 318 6.47 -12.20 -6.66
C LEU A 318 7.04 -13.05 -5.51
N GLN A 319 7.67 -12.43 -4.51
CA GLN A 319 8.13 -13.11 -3.30
C GLN A 319 6.96 -13.67 -2.49
N LEU A 320 5.86 -12.91 -2.29
CA LEU A 320 4.64 -13.43 -1.66
C LEU A 320 4.11 -14.69 -2.36
N ILE A 321 4.10 -14.68 -3.70
CA ILE A 321 3.66 -15.81 -4.51
C ILE A 321 4.60 -17.01 -4.34
N ALA A 322 5.92 -16.77 -4.29
CA ALA A 322 6.91 -17.83 -4.06
C ALA A 322 6.79 -18.44 -2.65
N ASN A 323 6.61 -17.61 -1.62
CA ASN A 323 6.46 -18.02 -0.22
C ASN A 323 5.20 -18.88 -0.01
N ALA A 324 4.11 -18.56 -0.71
CA ALA A 324 2.90 -19.37 -0.69
C ALA A 324 3.15 -20.83 -1.13
N ASN A 325 4.02 -21.05 -2.11
CA ASN A 325 4.38 -22.39 -2.60
C ASN A 325 5.25 -23.16 -1.60
N ALA A 326 6.24 -22.50 -1.00
CA ALA A 326 7.15 -23.12 -0.05
C ALA A 326 6.39 -23.71 1.15
N ASN A 327 5.41 -22.96 1.66
CA ASN A 327 4.59 -23.39 2.80
C ASN A 327 3.68 -24.58 2.43
N ALA A 328 3.10 -24.59 1.22
CA ALA A 328 2.27 -25.71 0.78
C ALA A 328 3.03 -27.05 0.70
N ARG A 329 4.33 -27.02 0.37
CA ARG A 329 5.17 -28.23 0.31
C ARG A 329 5.50 -28.78 1.69
N ASN A 330 5.71 -27.91 2.67
CA ASN A 330 6.06 -28.33 4.03
C ASN A 330 4.86 -28.92 4.78
N SER A 331 3.63 -28.47 4.49
CA SER A 331 2.43 -28.97 5.17
C SER A 331 1.99 -30.38 4.74
N GLY A 332 2.49 -30.92 3.63
CA GLY A 332 2.03 -32.21 3.08
C GLY A 332 2.85 -33.44 3.47
N GLY A 333 3.84 -33.30 4.37
CA GLY A 333 4.88 -34.33 4.58
C GLY A 333 4.84 -35.11 5.89
N ASP A 334 4.17 -34.63 6.94
CA ASP A 334 4.32 -35.17 8.31
C ASP A 334 2.98 -35.61 8.92
N ASP A 335 2.34 -36.61 8.31
CA ASP A 335 1.50 -37.56 9.07
C ASP A 335 2.39 -38.54 9.88
N GLN A 336 3.50 -38.06 10.44
CA GLN A 336 4.23 -38.80 11.47
C GLN A 336 3.50 -38.61 12.79
N GLU A 337 2.75 -39.65 13.12
CA GLU A 337 2.09 -39.88 14.41
C GLU A 337 2.97 -39.38 15.56
N PRO A 338 2.52 -38.40 16.37
CA PRO A 338 3.37 -37.82 17.40
C PRO A 338 3.72 -38.91 18.43
N PRO A 339 5.01 -39.11 18.76
CA PRO A 339 5.41 -40.06 19.78
C PRO A 339 4.80 -39.64 21.11
N SER A 340 3.99 -40.53 21.66
CA SER A 340 3.24 -40.35 22.89
C SER A 340 4.22 -40.34 24.07
N GLY A 341 4.74 -39.17 24.41
CA GLY A 341 5.71 -38.98 25.48
C GLY A 341 5.35 -37.77 26.34
N GLN A 342 4.87 -38.03 27.55
CA GLN A 342 4.44 -37.08 28.57
C GLN A 342 5.54 -36.04 28.90
N GLY A 343 5.25 -34.76 28.68
CA GLY A 343 6.07 -33.64 29.12
C GLY A 343 5.22 -32.40 29.32
N GLU A 344 5.23 -31.85 30.53
CA GLU A 344 4.33 -30.78 31.01
C GLU A 344 4.33 -29.49 30.16
N PRO A 345 3.18 -28.80 30.08
CA PRO A 345 3.00 -27.66 29.19
C PRO A 345 3.65 -26.40 29.78
N ARG A 346 4.80 -25.99 29.23
CA ARG A 346 5.28 -24.61 29.35
C ARG A 346 4.41 -23.72 28.47
N SER A 347 3.61 -22.86 29.10
CA SER A 347 2.75 -21.85 28.50
C SER A 347 3.56 -20.81 27.72
N SER A 348 3.97 -21.15 26.50
CA SER A 348 4.43 -20.16 25.54
C SER A 348 3.22 -19.35 25.06
N PRO A 349 3.32 -18.03 24.90
CA PRO A 349 2.23 -17.21 24.39
C PRO A 349 1.76 -17.76 23.03
N PRO A 350 0.44 -17.75 22.75
CA PRO A 350 -0.10 -18.27 21.51
C PRO A 350 0.53 -17.50 20.34
N THR A 351 1.39 -18.20 19.58
CA THR A 351 1.94 -17.68 18.33
C THR A 351 0.79 -17.65 17.33
N GLU A 352 0.50 -16.48 16.75
CA GLU A 352 -0.55 -16.36 15.74
C GLU A 352 -0.32 -17.40 14.63
N PRO A 353 -1.38 -18.10 14.17
CA PRO A 353 -1.23 -19.13 13.16
C PRO A 353 -0.63 -18.51 11.89
N ALA A 354 0.38 -19.17 11.33
CA ALA A 354 1.00 -18.73 10.08
C ALA A 354 -0.07 -18.57 9.00
N PRO A 355 -0.05 -17.46 8.22
CA PRO A 355 -1.10 -17.21 7.24
C PRO A 355 -1.12 -18.31 6.19
N SER A 356 -2.30 -18.66 5.72
CA SER A 356 -2.47 -19.72 4.73
C SER A 356 -1.81 -19.33 3.39
N PRO A 357 -1.31 -20.31 2.62
CA PRO A 357 -0.84 -20.07 1.25
C PRO A 357 -1.86 -19.32 0.38
N MET A 358 -3.14 -19.64 0.58
CA MET A 358 -4.23 -19.00 -0.15
C MET A 358 -4.34 -17.50 0.18
N GLU A 359 -4.22 -17.09 1.44
CA GLU A 359 -4.28 -15.66 1.80
C GLU A 359 -3.13 -14.85 1.19
N ARG A 360 -1.92 -15.42 1.11
CA ARG A 360 -0.80 -14.80 0.39
C ARG A 360 -1.11 -14.59 -1.08
N LEU A 361 -1.69 -15.60 -1.74
CA LEU A 361 -2.11 -15.51 -3.14
C LEU A 361 -3.23 -14.48 -3.32
N LYS A 362 -4.17 -14.37 -2.37
CA LYS A 362 -5.22 -13.35 -2.41
C LYS A 362 -4.65 -11.94 -2.33
N LEU A 363 -3.74 -11.72 -1.39
CA LEU A 363 -3.03 -10.45 -1.25
C LEU A 363 -2.24 -10.10 -2.52
N ALA A 364 -1.48 -11.05 -3.06
CA ALA A 364 -0.71 -10.86 -4.28
C ALA A 364 -1.61 -10.52 -5.49
N ALA A 365 -2.71 -11.25 -5.68
CA ALA A 365 -3.66 -10.97 -6.75
C ALA A 365 -4.27 -9.57 -6.64
N GLY A 366 -4.64 -9.15 -5.42
CA GLY A 366 -5.22 -7.82 -5.19
C GLY A 366 -4.24 -6.69 -5.47
N LEU A 367 -3.00 -6.83 -5.01
CA LEU A 367 -1.96 -5.85 -5.30
C LEU A 367 -1.64 -5.76 -6.80
N VAL A 368 -1.54 -6.89 -7.52
CA VAL A 368 -1.35 -6.88 -8.99
C VAL A 368 -2.49 -6.18 -9.70
N ALA A 369 -3.74 -6.46 -9.31
CA ALA A 369 -4.90 -5.84 -9.91
C ALA A 369 -4.94 -4.32 -9.69
N LEU A 370 -4.55 -3.85 -8.50
CA LEU A 370 -4.44 -2.42 -8.20
C LEU A 370 -3.31 -1.74 -8.98
N LEU A 371 -2.14 -2.38 -9.10
CA LEU A 371 -1.04 -1.87 -9.94
C LEU A 371 -1.44 -1.83 -11.44
N ASP A 372 -2.18 -2.84 -11.92
CA ASP A 372 -2.71 -2.85 -13.27
C ASP A 372 -3.68 -1.70 -13.49
N PHE A 373 -4.57 -1.45 -12.52
CA PHE A 373 -5.53 -0.36 -12.57
C PHE A 373 -4.86 1.01 -12.60
N LEU A 374 -3.79 1.19 -11.82
CA LEU A 374 -2.96 2.40 -11.83
C LEU A 374 -2.19 2.58 -13.15
N GLY A 375 -2.28 1.64 -14.09
CA GLY A 375 -1.60 1.72 -15.38
C GLY A 375 -0.09 1.47 -15.28
N VAL A 376 0.39 0.85 -14.19
CA VAL A 376 1.82 0.59 -13.95
C VAL A 376 2.46 -0.13 -15.13
N PHE A 377 1.83 -1.22 -15.58
CA PHE A 377 2.40 -2.04 -16.65
C PHE A 377 2.25 -1.40 -18.03
N ASP A 378 1.21 -0.59 -18.24
CA ASP A 378 0.84 -0.06 -19.55
C ASP A 378 1.53 1.27 -19.88
N ALA A 379 1.61 2.17 -18.91
CA ALA A 379 2.06 3.55 -19.13
C ALA A 379 3.38 3.86 -18.40
N GLN A 380 3.58 3.34 -17.19
CA GLN A 380 4.70 3.72 -16.34
C GLN A 380 5.98 2.95 -16.69
N TRP A 381 5.87 1.65 -16.96
CA TRP A 381 7.05 0.79 -17.12
C TRP A 381 7.68 0.89 -18.51
N PRO A 382 8.98 1.21 -18.61
CA PRO A 382 9.71 1.07 -19.85
C PRO A 382 9.67 -0.38 -20.38
N ARG A 383 9.70 -0.55 -21.70
CA ARG A 383 9.66 -1.86 -22.37
C ARG A 383 10.65 -2.88 -21.78
N TYR A 384 11.88 -2.47 -21.48
CA TYR A 384 12.90 -3.39 -20.93
C TYR A 384 12.55 -3.86 -19.52
N ILE A 385 11.89 -3.03 -18.70
CA ILE A 385 11.39 -3.43 -17.39
C ILE A 385 10.30 -4.49 -17.55
N VAL A 386 9.33 -4.26 -18.44
CA VAL A 386 8.27 -5.25 -18.75
C VAL A 386 8.88 -6.59 -19.22
N GLN A 387 9.92 -6.56 -20.06
CA GLN A 387 10.63 -7.77 -20.51
C GLN A 387 11.30 -8.52 -19.35
N THR A 388 12.06 -7.81 -18.51
CA THR A 388 12.74 -8.44 -17.36
C THR A 388 11.74 -9.00 -16.35
N SER A 389 10.65 -8.28 -16.06
CA SER A 389 9.57 -8.75 -15.21
C SER A 389 8.85 -9.98 -15.78
N LEU A 390 8.63 -10.02 -17.10
CA LEU A 390 8.07 -11.20 -17.76
C LEU A 390 8.99 -12.42 -17.64
N LEU A 391 10.31 -12.24 -17.78
CA LEU A 391 11.28 -13.32 -17.56
C LEU A 391 11.25 -13.84 -16.12
N LEU A 392 11.15 -12.94 -15.13
CA LEU A 392 11.01 -13.32 -13.72
C LEU A 392 9.73 -14.13 -13.48
N VAL A 393 8.58 -13.64 -13.93
CA VAL A 393 7.30 -14.35 -13.82
C VAL A 393 7.38 -15.72 -14.50
N SER A 394 7.96 -15.79 -15.71
CA SER A 394 8.06 -17.03 -16.47
C SER A 394 8.92 -18.10 -15.78
N ARG A 395 9.91 -17.71 -14.98
CA ARG A 395 10.72 -18.64 -14.18
C ARG A 395 9.92 -19.33 -13.07
N HIS A 396 8.85 -18.71 -12.60
CA HIS A 396 7.97 -19.29 -11.57
C HIS A 396 6.85 -20.15 -12.16
N ILE A 397 6.65 -20.14 -13.48
CA ILE A 397 5.62 -20.96 -14.14
C ILE A 397 6.24 -22.32 -14.49
N PRO A 398 5.72 -23.45 -13.98
CA PRO A 398 6.17 -24.77 -14.40
C PRO A 398 5.81 -25.02 -15.86
N ALA A 399 6.57 -25.87 -16.55
CA ALA A 399 6.35 -26.19 -17.96
C ALA A 399 5.04 -26.97 -18.24
N SER A 400 4.40 -27.50 -17.19
CA SER A 400 3.15 -28.26 -17.26
C SER A 400 1.92 -27.35 -17.24
N GLU A 401 0.74 -27.91 -17.57
CA GLU A 401 -0.54 -27.21 -17.44
C GLU A 401 -0.76 -26.65 -16.03
N PRO A 402 -1.45 -25.50 -15.90
CA PRO A 402 -1.68 -24.84 -14.61
C PRO A 402 -2.56 -25.73 -13.72
N ARG A 403 -1.96 -26.35 -12.71
CA ARG A 403 -2.65 -27.23 -11.73
C ARG A 403 -3.00 -26.51 -10.44
N SER A 404 -2.47 -25.31 -10.21
CA SER A 404 -2.65 -24.56 -8.98
C SER A 404 -3.16 -23.13 -9.21
N ALA A 405 -3.83 -22.54 -8.21
CA ALA A 405 -4.26 -21.14 -8.23
C ALA A 405 -3.07 -20.18 -8.43
N GLN A 406 -1.91 -20.55 -7.90
CA GLN A 406 -0.64 -19.85 -8.12
C GLN A 406 -0.25 -19.81 -9.60
N GLU A 407 -0.27 -20.97 -10.28
CA GLU A 407 0.08 -21.08 -11.70
C GLU A 407 -0.92 -20.32 -12.57
N ALA A 408 -2.19 -20.31 -12.20
CA ALA A 408 -3.22 -19.50 -12.87
C ALA A 408 -2.92 -17.99 -12.75
N LEU A 409 -2.58 -17.51 -11.54
CA LEU A 409 -2.22 -16.11 -11.30
C LEU A 409 -0.96 -15.70 -12.10
N LEU A 410 0.10 -16.51 -12.01
CA LEU A 410 1.35 -16.27 -12.75
C LEU A 410 1.14 -16.31 -14.26
N GLY A 411 0.36 -17.28 -14.76
CA GLY A 411 0.04 -17.41 -16.18
C GLY A 411 -0.73 -16.20 -16.71
N ALA A 412 -1.66 -15.66 -15.92
CA ALA A 412 -2.41 -14.47 -16.29
C ALA A 412 -1.55 -13.20 -16.25
N LEU A 413 -0.68 -13.07 -15.26
CA LEU A 413 0.31 -11.99 -15.19
C LEU A 413 1.26 -12.03 -16.40
N ALA A 414 1.78 -13.21 -16.75
CA ALA A 414 2.59 -13.38 -17.95
C ALA A 414 1.81 -13.04 -19.24
N SER A 415 0.51 -13.37 -19.30
CA SER A 415 -0.36 -12.97 -20.40
C SER A 415 -0.50 -11.45 -20.49
N LYS A 416 -0.72 -10.73 -19.37
CA LYS A 416 -0.81 -9.27 -19.34
C LYS A 416 0.49 -8.63 -19.82
N LEU A 417 1.63 -9.03 -19.26
CA LEU A 417 2.95 -8.48 -19.63
C LEU A 417 3.28 -8.73 -21.12
N ARG A 418 2.93 -9.91 -21.66
CA ARG A 418 3.06 -10.16 -23.11
C ARG A 418 2.17 -9.24 -23.96
N GLY A 419 0.93 -9.01 -23.52
CA GLY A 419 0.02 -8.07 -24.20
C GLY A 419 0.57 -6.65 -24.23
N VAL A 420 1.13 -6.18 -23.11
CA VAL A 420 1.83 -4.89 -23.01
C VAL A 420 2.99 -4.81 -24.01
N LEU A 421 3.84 -5.84 -24.07
CA LEU A 421 4.98 -5.88 -25.00
C LEU A 421 4.54 -5.91 -26.48
N GLY A 422 3.42 -6.57 -26.78
CA GLY A 422 2.82 -6.57 -28.11
C GLY A 422 2.39 -5.17 -28.54
N ARG A 423 1.76 -4.40 -27.64
CA ARG A 423 1.37 -3.00 -27.89
C ARG A 423 2.57 -2.10 -28.16
N HIS A 424 3.66 -2.28 -27.42
CA HIS A 424 4.90 -1.52 -27.61
C HIS A 424 5.56 -1.71 -28.99
N GLY A 425 5.20 -2.76 -29.76
CA GLY A 425 5.74 -2.99 -31.10
C GLY A 425 4.94 -2.31 -32.23
N GLY A 426 3.71 -1.86 -31.96
CA GLY A 426 2.74 -1.53 -33.02
C GLY A 426 2.73 -0.09 -33.50
N ARG A 427 3.21 0.88 -32.70
CA ARG A 427 3.21 2.31 -33.04
C ARG A 427 3.94 3.07 -31.95
N ILE A 428 5.07 3.70 -32.27
CA ILE A 428 5.64 4.75 -31.43
C ILE A 428 4.76 5.98 -31.66
N VAL A 429 3.65 6.08 -30.92
CA VAL A 429 2.98 7.37 -30.71
C VAL A 429 3.69 7.99 -29.51
N ASP A 430 4.07 9.27 -29.65
CA ASP A 430 4.85 10.00 -28.66
C ASP A 430 4.40 9.73 -27.22
N ALA A 431 5.34 9.25 -26.40
CA ALA A 431 5.14 8.86 -25.01
C ALA A 431 4.57 9.99 -24.11
N ARG A 432 4.64 11.24 -24.57
CA ARG A 432 4.05 12.41 -23.91
C ARG A 432 2.52 12.44 -23.96
N HIS A 433 1.89 11.54 -24.71
CA HIS A 433 0.43 11.49 -24.91
C HIS A 433 -0.18 10.12 -24.54
N VAL A 434 0.51 9.26 -23.80
CA VAL A 434 -0.01 7.92 -23.44
C VAL A 434 -1.17 8.02 -22.43
N GLY A 435 -1.23 9.11 -21.65
CA GLY A 435 -2.44 9.48 -20.92
C GLY A 435 -3.63 9.90 -21.80
N MET A 436 -3.39 10.34 -23.04
CA MET A 436 -4.43 10.76 -24.00
C MET A 436 -5.04 9.59 -24.80
N ALA A 437 -4.27 8.52 -25.04
CA ALA A 437 -4.77 7.40 -25.85
C ALA A 437 -5.82 6.54 -25.13
N TRP A 438 -5.83 6.52 -23.79
CA TRP A 438 -6.72 5.67 -23.01
C TRP A 438 -8.19 6.11 -23.07
N ALA A 439 -8.46 7.42 -23.10
CA ALA A 439 -9.80 7.95 -23.27
C ALA A 439 -10.29 7.81 -24.72
N ALA A 440 -9.44 8.08 -25.70
CA ALA A 440 -9.74 7.90 -27.13
C ALA A 440 -10.01 6.43 -27.53
N GLN A 441 -9.48 5.45 -26.78
CA GLN A 441 -9.65 4.02 -27.07
C GLN A 441 -11.00 3.46 -26.57
N LEU A 442 -11.72 4.18 -25.70
CA LEU A 442 -13.06 3.84 -25.21
C LEU A 442 -14.18 4.23 -26.19
N GLU A 443 -13.91 5.09 -27.18
CA GLU A 443 -14.90 5.60 -28.13
C GLU A 443 -14.94 4.85 -29.47
N SER A 444 -14.13 3.79 -29.66
CA SER A 444 -14.20 2.95 -30.87
C SER A 444 -14.75 1.55 -30.55
N PRO A 445 -16.07 1.30 -30.79
CA PRO A 445 -16.69 -0.02 -30.64
C PRO A 445 -16.12 -1.11 -31.58
N ARG A 446 -15.21 -0.78 -32.50
CA ARG A 446 -14.82 -1.67 -33.61
C ARG A 446 -13.48 -2.40 -33.42
N SER A 447 -12.71 -2.09 -32.38
CA SER A 447 -11.31 -2.56 -32.28
C SER A 447 -11.14 -3.99 -31.73
N TYR A 448 -12.15 -4.60 -31.12
CA TYR A 448 -11.94 -5.79 -30.27
C TYR A 448 -12.32 -7.16 -30.87
N VAL A 449 -12.83 -7.23 -32.11
CA VAL A 449 -13.30 -8.51 -32.69
C VAL A 449 -12.17 -9.40 -33.27
N ARG A 450 -10.91 -8.95 -33.32
CA ARG A 450 -9.83 -9.70 -34.00
C ARG A 450 -8.87 -10.53 -33.13
N GLU A 451 -8.96 -10.52 -31.81
CA GLU A 451 -7.89 -11.12 -30.97
C GLU A 451 -8.11 -12.60 -30.55
N ALA A 452 -9.27 -13.19 -30.81
CA ALA A 452 -9.55 -14.58 -30.40
C ALA A 452 -8.77 -15.65 -31.20
N GLY A 453 -8.26 -15.33 -32.40
CA GLY A 453 -7.60 -16.30 -33.29
C GLY A 453 -6.10 -16.55 -33.07
N TYR A 454 -5.43 -15.75 -32.23
CA TYR A 454 -3.95 -15.76 -32.20
C TYR A 454 -3.34 -16.70 -31.14
N ALA A 455 -4.08 -17.14 -30.13
CA ALA A 455 -3.52 -17.95 -29.04
C ALA A 455 -3.09 -19.37 -29.47
N ASP A 456 -3.75 -19.94 -30.48
CA ASP A 456 -3.46 -21.31 -30.93
C ASP A 456 -2.33 -21.38 -31.97
N VAL A 457 -2.15 -20.31 -32.76
CA VAL A 457 -1.04 -20.20 -33.72
C VAL A 457 0.32 -20.05 -32.99
N TRP A 458 0.35 -19.38 -31.84
CA TRP A 458 1.59 -19.19 -31.08
C TRP A 458 1.98 -20.40 -30.22
N ARG A 459 1.03 -21.27 -29.85
CA ARG A 459 1.32 -22.57 -29.21
C ARG A 459 2.10 -23.52 -30.11
N GLN A 460 1.94 -23.43 -31.44
CA GLN A 460 2.74 -24.23 -32.38
C GLN A 460 4.18 -23.69 -32.58
N ARG A 461 4.39 -22.37 -32.48
CA ARG A 461 5.73 -21.77 -32.68
C ARG A 461 6.68 -21.92 -31.49
N ALA A 462 6.18 -22.09 -30.27
CA ALA A 462 7.02 -22.33 -29.10
C ALA A 462 7.74 -23.70 -29.14
N LYS A 463 7.26 -24.67 -29.92
CA LYS A 463 7.93 -25.96 -30.13
C LYS A 463 9.20 -25.87 -31.00
N ILE A 464 9.39 -24.78 -31.74
CA ILE A 464 10.49 -24.64 -32.72
C ILE A 464 11.77 -24.07 -32.06
N PHE A 465 11.69 -23.49 -30.86
CA PHE A 465 12.82 -22.81 -30.22
C PHE A 465 13.47 -23.57 -29.06
N LEU A 466 13.04 -24.81 -28.76
CA LEU A 466 13.48 -25.56 -27.56
C LEU A 466 14.28 -26.84 -27.82
N TYR A 467 14.75 -27.08 -29.06
CA TYR A 467 15.74 -28.13 -29.33
C TYR A 467 16.94 -27.55 -30.09
N PRO A 468 18.18 -27.67 -29.57
CA PRO A 468 19.37 -27.44 -30.38
C PRO A 468 19.65 -28.69 -31.25
N PRO A 469 20.14 -28.54 -32.49
CA PRO A 469 20.72 -29.65 -33.23
C PRO A 469 22.04 -30.05 -32.55
N GLY A 470 22.19 -31.33 -32.24
CA GLY A 470 23.38 -31.88 -31.60
C GLY A 470 24.64 -31.67 -32.44
N GLY A 471 25.68 -31.15 -31.80
CA GLY A 471 27.03 -31.02 -32.37
C GLY A 471 28.07 -31.12 -31.26
N THR A 472 28.85 -32.20 -31.31
CA THR A 472 30.05 -32.48 -30.51
C THR A 472 31.20 -31.53 -30.86
N ALA A 473 31.92 -30.99 -29.87
CA ALA A 473 33.38 -30.78 -29.89
C ALA A 473 33.89 -30.15 -28.58
N GLU A 474 35.15 -30.49 -28.29
CA GLU A 474 35.93 -30.32 -27.07
C GLU A 474 36.47 -28.90 -26.82
N GLY A 475 36.89 -28.65 -25.57
CA GLY A 475 38.19 -27.99 -25.30
C GLY A 475 38.22 -26.54 -24.80
N ASN A 476 38.79 -26.39 -23.59
CA ASN A 476 39.68 -25.33 -23.10
C ASN A 476 39.17 -24.16 -22.21
N ASN A 477 39.69 -24.19 -20.97
CA ASN A 477 40.41 -23.15 -20.20
C ASN A 477 39.74 -21.80 -19.83
N LEU A 478 39.48 -21.71 -18.52
CA LEU A 478 39.56 -20.59 -17.55
C LEU A 478 40.34 -19.31 -17.97
N PRO A 479 40.01 -18.10 -17.44
CA PRO A 479 40.38 -17.73 -16.06
C PRO A 479 39.38 -16.88 -15.25
N SER A 480 39.77 -16.69 -14.00
CA SER A 480 39.03 -16.40 -12.76
C SER A 480 38.91 -14.91 -12.38
N SER A 481 37.84 -14.60 -11.62
CA SER A 481 37.72 -13.59 -10.53
C SER A 481 37.74 -12.08 -10.87
N PRO A 482 37.17 -11.16 -10.04
CA PRO A 482 37.17 -11.21 -8.56
C PRO A 482 35.87 -10.90 -7.80
N VAL A 483 35.96 -11.31 -6.54
CA VAL A 483 35.09 -11.11 -5.38
C VAL A 483 35.06 -9.64 -4.96
N LEU A 484 33.88 -9.11 -4.65
CA LEU A 484 33.70 -7.91 -3.83
C LEU A 484 32.73 -8.23 -2.70
N GLY A 485 33.24 -8.14 -1.47
CA GLY A 485 32.47 -8.30 -0.24
C GLY A 485 31.69 -7.02 0.09
N ALA A 486 30.49 -7.21 0.63
CA ALA A 486 29.71 -6.14 1.23
C ALA A 486 29.51 -6.47 2.72
N ALA A 487 30.01 -5.56 3.56
CA ALA A 487 29.82 -5.57 4.99
C ALA A 487 28.37 -5.18 5.32
N VAL A 488 27.69 -6.01 6.10
CA VAL A 488 26.35 -5.74 6.64
C VAL A 488 26.54 -5.13 8.02
N GLY A 489 26.24 -3.83 8.14
CA GLY A 489 26.11 -3.12 9.40
C GLY A 489 24.66 -3.16 9.86
N ALA A 490 24.44 -3.64 11.09
CA ALA A 490 23.16 -3.67 11.77
C ALA A 490 22.65 -2.25 12.07
N LEU A 491 21.38 -1.98 11.76
CA LEU A 491 20.67 -0.75 12.15
C LEU A 491 19.71 -1.08 13.30
N GLY A 492 19.94 -0.38 14.42
CA GLY A 492 19.07 -0.41 15.59
C GLY A 492 17.77 0.35 15.33
N HIS A 493 16.69 -0.19 15.87
CA HIS A 493 15.34 0.36 15.86
C HIS A 493 15.29 1.66 16.69
N GLU A 494 14.81 2.76 16.10
CA GLU A 494 14.65 4.07 16.76
C GLU A 494 13.17 4.41 17.05
N PRO A 495 12.82 5.05 18.19
CA PRO A 495 11.45 5.22 18.68
C PRO A 495 10.75 6.55 18.28
N TRP A 496 10.95 7.07 17.06
CA TRP A 496 10.50 8.44 16.69
C TRP A 496 9.23 8.55 15.82
N SER A 497 8.53 7.45 15.50
CA SER A 497 7.69 7.26 14.30
C SER A 497 6.26 7.83 14.24
N ASP A 498 5.69 8.45 15.28
CA ASP A 498 4.23 8.77 15.27
C ASP A 498 3.74 9.82 14.24
N PHE A 499 4.64 10.60 13.62
CA PHE A 499 4.26 11.54 12.55
C PHE A 499 4.72 11.12 11.15
N GLY A 500 5.53 10.06 11.03
CA GLY A 500 5.86 9.42 9.75
C GLY A 500 6.49 10.34 8.69
N LEU A 501 7.12 11.44 9.11
CA LEU A 501 7.94 12.28 8.25
C LEU A 501 9.39 11.84 8.49
N ASP A 502 9.83 10.83 7.75
CA ASP A 502 11.24 10.41 7.67
C ASP A 502 12.04 11.34 6.75
#